data_AF-A0A6L6CTE4-F1
#
_entry.id   AF-A0A6L6CTE4-F1
#
_cell.length_a   1.000
_cell.length_b   1.000
_cell.length_c   1.000
_cell.angle_alpha   90.00
_cell.angle_beta   90.00
_cell.angle_gamma   90.00
#
_symmetry.space_group_name_H-M   'P 1'
#
loop_
_entity.id
_entity.type
_entity.pdbx_description
1 polymer ?
#
loop_
_entity_poly.entity_id
_entity_poly.type
_entity_poly.pdbx_seq_one_letter_code
_entity_poly.pdbx_strand_id
1 'polypeptide(L)'
;MKTDRGSATVELVLLAPVLVVLALFVVYAGRGAEALTQVRHSADQGARAASLVRVSRMETVGSAAVLADLQLSGMSCVNPQINVAVDTDSVVRSVLVEVECVVNQTGLGLIGLSERVVTAQSIEVIDRWRAEP
;
A
#
# COMPACT_ATOMS: atom_id res chain seq x y z
N MET A 1 -17.97 56.49 5.11
CA MET A 1 -17.32 55.23 5.53
C MET A 1 -17.77 54.14 4.57
N LYS A 2 -16.90 53.69 3.67
CA LYS A 2 -17.17 52.57 2.74
C LYS A 2 -16.98 51.27 3.51
N THR A 3 -17.97 50.40 3.43
CA THR A 3 -18.06 49.17 4.20
C THR A 3 -17.22 48.07 3.52
N ASP A 4 -15.90 48.02 3.78
CA ASP A 4 -15.00 46.95 3.30
C ASP A 4 -15.26 45.57 3.95
N ARG A 5 -16.32 45.45 4.77
CA ARG A 5 -16.72 44.16 5.37
C ARG A 5 -17.31 43.18 4.35
N GLY A 6 -17.73 43.66 3.18
CA GLY A 6 -18.19 42.79 2.09
C GLY A 6 -17.04 42.11 1.33
N SER A 7 -15.83 42.69 1.34
CA SER A 7 -14.67 42.10 0.65
C SER A 7 -14.13 40.87 1.38
N ALA A 8 -13.97 40.97 2.71
CA ALA A 8 -13.40 39.89 3.51
C ALA A 8 -14.30 38.64 3.55
N THR A 9 -15.63 38.81 3.58
CA THR A 9 -16.56 37.66 3.59
C THR A 9 -16.71 37.03 2.22
N VAL A 10 -16.78 37.81 1.14
CA VAL A 10 -16.86 37.27 -0.23
C VAL A 10 -15.56 36.58 -0.65
N GLU A 11 -14.40 37.14 -0.28
CA GLU A 11 -13.10 36.53 -0.52
C GLU A 11 -12.95 35.20 0.24
N LEU A 12 -13.40 35.15 1.51
CA LEU A 12 -13.40 33.93 2.30
C LEU A 12 -14.34 32.85 1.73
N VAL A 13 -15.50 33.24 1.19
CA VAL A 13 -16.45 32.32 0.55
C VAL A 13 -15.86 31.67 -0.71
N LEU A 14 -14.99 32.37 -1.44
CA LEU A 14 -14.27 31.81 -2.58
C LEU A 14 -13.01 31.02 -2.16
N LEU A 15 -12.31 31.47 -1.12
CA LEU A 15 -11.07 30.84 -0.65
C LEU A 15 -11.32 29.51 0.08
N ALA A 16 -12.38 29.45 0.90
CA ALA A 16 -12.72 28.27 1.70
C ALA A 16 -12.84 26.98 0.85
N PRO A 17 -13.62 26.92 -0.25
CA PRO A 17 -13.71 25.70 -1.06
C PRO A 17 -12.36 25.32 -1.70
N VAL A 18 -11.53 26.30 -2.09
CA VAL A 18 -10.19 26.04 -2.63
C VAL A 18 -9.30 25.39 -1.57
N LEU A 19 -9.32 25.90 -0.34
CA LEU A 19 -8.56 25.32 0.77
C LEU A 19 -9.04 23.90 1.11
N VAL A 20 -10.36 23.64 1.06
CA VAL A 20 -10.91 22.29 1.25
C VAL A 20 -10.41 21.35 0.17
N VAL A 21 -10.47 21.73 -1.10
CA VAL A 21 -9.95 20.91 -2.21
C VAL A 21 -8.45 20.64 -2.05
N LEU A 22 -7.68 21.66 -1.67
CA LEU A 22 -6.24 21.51 -1.42
C LEU A 22 -5.97 20.57 -0.25
N ALA A 23 -6.73 20.66 0.85
CA ALA A 23 -6.61 19.74 1.97
C ALA A 23 -6.95 18.29 1.57
N LEU A 24 -8.04 18.08 0.80
CA LEU A 24 -8.41 16.77 0.29
C LEU A 24 -7.32 16.19 -0.63
N PHE A 25 -6.70 17.03 -1.46
CA PHE A 25 -5.58 16.62 -2.32
C PHE A 25 -4.36 16.18 -1.51
N VAL A 26 -4.01 16.91 -0.45
CA VAL A 26 -2.91 16.52 0.45
C VAL A 26 -3.21 15.18 1.12
N VAL A 27 -4.44 14.97 1.61
CA VAL A 27 -4.86 13.67 2.20
C VAL A 27 -4.78 12.54 1.16
N TYR A 28 -5.24 12.79 -0.07
CA TYR A 28 -5.13 11.82 -1.16
C TYR A 28 -3.68 11.42 -1.45
N ALA A 29 -2.78 12.39 -1.56
CA ALA A 29 -1.36 12.15 -1.79
C ALA A 29 -0.71 11.39 -0.60
N GLY A 30 -1.01 11.81 0.64
CA GLY A 30 -0.51 11.18 1.85
C GLY A 30 -0.92 9.71 1.96
N ARG A 31 -2.21 9.41 1.82
CA ARG A 31 -2.72 8.03 1.88
C ARG A 31 -2.14 7.15 0.78
N GLY A 32 -1.93 7.70 -0.42
CA GLY A 32 -1.28 6.98 -1.51
C GLY A 32 0.18 6.62 -1.19
N ALA A 33 0.93 7.54 -0.57
CA ALA A 33 2.30 7.30 -0.15
C ALA A 33 2.38 6.28 1.00
N GLU A 34 1.52 6.42 2.01
CA GLU A 34 1.41 5.48 3.14
C GLU A 34 1.10 4.05 2.66
N ALA A 35 0.10 3.88 1.80
CA ALA A 35 -0.27 2.58 1.24
C ALA A 35 0.89 1.96 0.46
N LEU A 36 1.63 2.75 -0.33
CA LEU A 36 2.79 2.25 -1.07
C LEU A 36 3.92 1.79 -0.13
N THR A 37 4.22 2.55 0.92
CA THR A 37 5.23 2.15 1.91
C THR A 37 4.82 0.90 2.68
N GLN A 38 3.54 0.78 3.02
CA GLN A 38 2.97 -0.39 3.70
C GLN A 38 3.05 -1.64 2.83
N VAL A 39 2.62 -1.55 1.56
CA VAL A 39 2.63 -2.69 0.62
C VAL A 39 4.06 -3.13 0.29
N ARG A 40 5.02 -2.21 0.23
CA ARG A 40 6.45 -2.55 0.11
C ARG A 40 6.96 -3.29 1.33
N HIS A 41 6.66 -2.78 2.52
CA HIS A 41 7.08 -3.40 3.76
C HIS A 41 6.52 -4.81 3.92
N SER A 42 5.23 -4.99 3.63
CA SER A 42 4.59 -6.30 3.72
C SER A 42 5.14 -7.29 2.70
N ALA A 43 5.44 -6.86 1.47
CA ALA A 43 6.11 -7.68 0.47
C ALA A 43 7.51 -8.15 0.95
N ASP A 44 8.30 -7.25 1.56
CA ASP A 44 9.60 -7.60 2.13
C ASP A 44 9.47 -8.63 3.27
N GLN A 45 8.51 -8.43 4.19
CA GLN A 45 8.26 -9.40 5.26
C GLN A 45 7.81 -10.76 4.71
N GLY A 46 6.94 -10.75 3.70
CA GLY A 46 6.46 -11.95 3.00
C GLY A 46 7.59 -12.73 2.34
N ALA A 47 8.43 -12.05 1.56
CA ALA A 47 9.56 -12.66 0.86
C ALA A 47 10.57 -13.26 1.87
N ARG A 48 10.86 -12.54 2.95
CA ARG A 48 11.76 -13.01 4.00
C ARG A 48 11.19 -14.19 4.79
N ALA A 49 9.90 -14.16 5.13
CA ALA A 49 9.27 -15.27 5.84
C ALA A 49 9.22 -16.53 4.95
N ALA A 50 8.94 -16.36 3.65
CA ALA A 50 8.93 -17.45 2.69
C ALA A 50 10.32 -18.05 2.47
N SER A 51 11.38 -17.23 2.38
CA SER A 51 12.74 -17.73 2.12
C SER A 51 13.34 -18.57 3.25
N LEU A 52 12.76 -18.48 4.46
CA LEU A 52 13.16 -19.24 5.66
C LEU A 52 12.42 -20.56 5.85
N VAL A 53 11.45 -20.89 5.00
CA VAL A 53 10.68 -22.14 5.10
C VAL A 53 10.93 -23.06 3.91
N ARG A 54 10.40 -24.28 4.03
CA ARG A 54 10.41 -25.27 2.94
C ARG A 54 9.59 -24.76 1.76
N VAL A 55 10.02 -25.14 0.55
CA VAL A 55 9.40 -24.78 -0.74
C VAL A 55 7.90 -25.03 -0.74
N SER A 56 7.47 -26.19 -0.24
CA SER A 56 6.05 -26.58 -0.18
C SER A 56 5.18 -25.69 0.72
N ARG A 57 5.78 -24.85 1.56
CA ARG A 57 5.09 -23.90 2.45
C ARG A 57 5.38 -22.44 2.13
N MET A 58 6.21 -22.14 1.14
CA MET A 58 6.60 -20.76 0.83
C MET A 58 5.40 -19.88 0.48
N GLU A 59 4.50 -20.38 -0.35
CA GLU A 59 3.29 -19.67 -0.76
C GLU A 59 2.38 -19.37 0.44
N THR A 60 2.12 -20.37 1.28
CA THR A 60 1.21 -20.23 2.43
C THR A 60 1.80 -19.36 3.54
N VAL A 61 3.10 -19.49 3.82
CA VAL A 61 3.78 -18.69 4.85
C VAL A 61 4.01 -17.26 4.38
N GLY A 62 4.42 -17.07 3.11
CA GLY A 62 4.61 -15.75 2.53
C GLY A 62 3.31 -14.95 2.50
N SER A 63 2.22 -15.55 2.00
CA SER A 63 0.90 -14.90 1.98
C SER A 63 0.37 -14.61 3.39
N ALA A 64 0.51 -15.54 4.34
CA ALA A 64 0.10 -15.32 5.71
C ALA A 64 0.91 -14.18 6.39
N ALA A 65 2.20 -14.08 6.14
CA ALA A 65 3.05 -13.01 6.67
C ALA A 65 2.64 -11.64 6.10
N VAL A 66 2.37 -11.55 4.79
CA VAL A 66 1.85 -10.33 4.16
C VAL A 66 0.51 -9.93 4.80
N LEU A 67 -0.43 -10.87 4.93
CA LEU A 67 -1.75 -10.59 5.52
C LEU A 67 -1.64 -10.13 6.98
N ALA A 68 -0.78 -10.76 7.78
CA ALA A 68 -0.55 -10.37 9.16
C ALA A 68 0.03 -8.94 9.27
N ASP A 69 1.01 -8.60 8.42
CA ASP A 69 1.61 -7.26 8.38
C ASP A 69 0.60 -6.18 7.94
N LEU A 70 -0.20 -6.50 6.92
CA LEU A 70 -1.27 -5.60 6.45
C LEU A 70 -2.36 -5.38 7.51
N GLN A 71 -2.72 -6.41 8.29
CA GLN A 71 -3.69 -6.29 9.38
C GLN A 71 -3.18 -5.39 10.52
N LEU A 72 -1.88 -5.45 10.83
CA LEU A 72 -1.27 -4.60 11.86
C LEU A 72 -1.17 -3.13 11.43
N SER A 73 -0.92 -2.90 10.15
CA SER A 73 -0.65 -1.56 9.59
C SER A 73 -1.92 -0.76 9.27
N GLY A 74 -3.11 -1.34 9.41
CA GLY A 74 -4.39 -0.63 9.39
C GLY A 74 -5.06 -0.50 8.00
N MET A 75 -6.20 0.19 7.98
CA MET A 75 -7.21 0.21 6.89
C MET A 75 -6.84 1.01 5.63
N SER A 76 -5.56 1.34 5.39
CA SER A 76 -5.14 2.11 4.21
C SER A 76 -5.20 1.30 2.92
N CYS A 77 -5.15 -0.03 3.04
CA CYS A 77 -5.17 -0.99 1.96
C CYS A 77 -6.46 -1.83 2.04
N VAL A 78 -7.26 -1.85 0.97
CA VAL A 78 -8.51 -2.61 0.85
C VAL A 78 -8.32 -3.73 -0.19
N ASN A 79 -8.77 -4.93 0.17
CA ASN A 79 -8.77 -6.12 -0.69
C ASN A 79 -7.37 -6.44 -1.29
N PRO A 80 -6.35 -6.70 -0.46
CA PRO A 80 -5.02 -7.02 -0.96
C PRO A 80 -5.03 -8.30 -1.80
N GLN A 81 -4.43 -8.24 -2.98
CA GLN A 81 -4.11 -9.41 -3.79
C GLN A 81 -2.64 -9.74 -3.58
N ILE A 82 -2.34 -11.01 -3.31
CA ILE A 82 -1.00 -11.47 -2.95
C ILE A 82 -0.62 -12.58 -3.91
N ASN A 83 0.53 -12.43 -4.55
CA ASN A 83 1.10 -13.41 -5.45
C ASN A 83 2.49 -13.81 -4.94
N VAL A 84 2.72 -15.10 -4.76
CA VAL A 84 4.01 -15.64 -4.32
C VAL A 84 4.55 -16.55 -5.41
N ALA A 85 5.60 -16.11 -6.10
CA ALA A 85 6.27 -16.86 -7.15
C ALA A 85 7.58 -17.44 -6.61
N VAL A 86 7.74 -18.76 -6.71
CA VAL A 86 8.96 -19.44 -6.27
C VAL A 86 9.74 -19.88 -7.51
N ASP A 87 10.99 -19.44 -7.61
CA ASP A 87 11.94 -19.88 -8.63
C ASP A 87 12.90 -20.91 -8.01
N THR A 88 12.73 -22.16 -8.43
CA THR A 88 13.62 -23.27 -8.06
C THR A 88 14.52 -23.75 -9.19
N ASP A 89 14.29 -23.27 -10.40
CA ASP A 89 14.97 -23.75 -11.61
C ASP A 89 16.27 -22.97 -11.86
N SER A 90 16.34 -21.75 -11.35
CA SER A 90 17.54 -20.91 -11.39
C SER A 90 18.68 -21.43 -10.49
N VAL A 91 19.91 -21.12 -10.90
CA VAL A 91 21.14 -21.41 -10.12
C VAL A 91 21.07 -20.78 -8.73
N VAL A 92 20.48 -19.59 -8.64
CA VAL A 92 20.12 -18.93 -7.39
C VAL A 92 18.61 -19.07 -7.22
N ARG A 93 18.20 -19.93 -6.29
CA ARG A 93 16.79 -20.15 -5.97
C ARG A 93 16.27 -18.94 -5.20
N SER A 94 15.10 -18.42 -5.58
CA SER A 94 14.52 -17.22 -4.99
C SER A 94 13.02 -17.33 -4.84
N VAL A 95 12.47 -16.51 -3.96
CA VAL A 95 11.03 -16.31 -3.83
C VAL A 95 10.73 -14.83 -4.05
N LEU A 96 9.79 -14.57 -4.95
CA LEU A 96 9.25 -13.24 -5.22
C LEU A 96 7.86 -13.17 -4.61
N VAL A 97 7.61 -12.13 -3.83
CA VAL A 97 6.30 -11.81 -3.27
C VAL A 97 5.86 -10.48 -3.84
N GLU A 98 4.72 -10.50 -4.52
CA GLU A 98 4.06 -9.34 -5.08
C GLU A 98 2.75 -9.10 -4.33
N VAL A 99 2.51 -7.84 -3.99
CA VAL A 99 1.33 -7.40 -3.27
C VAL A 99 0.72 -6.24 -4.03
N GLU A 100 -0.53 -6.40 -4.42
CA GLU A 100 -1.34 -5.38 -5.06
C GLU A 100 -2.47 -4.99 -4.10
N CYS A 101 -2.78 -3.71 -4.03
CA CYS A 101 -3.82 -3.23 -3.14
C CYS A 101 -4.55 -1.98 -3.64
N VAL A 102 -5.85 -1.91 -3.36
CA VAL A 102 -6.65 -0.71 -3.56
C VAL A 102 -6.48 0.22 -2.37
N VAL A 103 -6.02 1.45 -2.62
CA VAL A 103 -5.90 2.49 -1.60
C VAL A 103 -7.30 2.88 -1.12
N ASN A 104 -7.50 2.87 0.20
CA ASN A 104 -8.75 3.33 0.78
C ASN A 104 -8.96 4.83 0.45
N GLN A 105 -10.11 5.18 -0.13
CA GLN A 105 -10.47 6.56 -0.48
C GLN A 105 -11.73 7.06 0.23
N THR A 106 -12.17 6.38 1.30
CA THR A 106 -13.31 6.84 2.11
C THR A 106 -13.09 8.28 2.55
N GLY A 107 -14.09 9.14 2.33
CA GLY A 107 -14.02 10.58 2.64
C GLY A 107 -13.54 11.49 1.49
N LEU A 108 -13.08 10.92 0.37
CA LEU A 108 -12.64 11.69 -0.81
C LEU A 108 -13.67 11.73 -1.96
N GLY A 109 -14.87 11.18 -1.76
CA GLY A 109 -15.90 11.10 -2.81
C GLY A 109 -16.35 12.46 -3.38
N LEU A 110 -16.19 13.55 -2.61
CA LEU A 110 -16.56 14.90 -3.03
C LEU A 110 -15.78 15.40 -4.26
N ILE A 111 -14.55 14.88 -4.47
CA ILE A 111 -13.67 15.26 -5.58
C ILE A 111 -13.69 14.25 -6.74
N GLY A 112 -14.55 13.22 -6.69
CA GLY A 112 -14.82 12.32 -7.83
C GLY A 112 -13.62 11.51 -8.32
N LEU A 113 -12.69 11.15 -7.43
CA LEU A 113 -11.50 10.39 -7.80
C LEU A 113 -11.83 8.91 -8.06
N SER A 114 -11.13 8.32 -9.03
CA SER A 114 -11.18 6.88 -9.27
C SER A 114 -10.41 6.11 -8.21
N GLU A 115 -10.74 4.83 -8.04
CA GLU A 115 -9.92 3.91 -7.24
C GLU A 115 -8.46 3.98 -7.69
N ARG A 116 -7.56 3.94 -6.71
CA ARG A 116 -6.12 3.97 -6.93
C ARG A 116 -5.56 2.64 -6.46
N VAL A 117 -4.90 1.94 -7.35
CA VAL A 117 -4.19 0.70 -7.06
C VAL A 117 -2.72 1.01 -6.84
N VAL A 118 -2.13 0.38 -5.83
CA VAL A 118 -0.68 0.39 -5.57
C VAL A 118 -0.17 -1.04 -5.58
N THR A 119 0.98 -1.24 -6.21
CA THR A 119 1.63 -2.55 -6.31
C THR A 119 3.07 -2.42 -5.84
N ALA A 120 3.53 -3.41 -5.09
CA ALA A 120 4.94 -3.58 -4.77
C ALA A 120 5.33 -5.05 -4.82
N GLN A 121 6.61 -5.29 -5.04
CA GLN A 121 7.18 -6.63 -5.05
C GLN A 121 8.50 -6.62 -4.31
N SER A 122 8.82 -7.75 -3.71
CA SER A 122 10.11 -8.02 -3.07
C SER A 122 10.59 -9.41 -3.45
N ILE A 123 11.90 -9.57 -3.55
CA ILE A 123 12.55 -10.82 -3.90
C ILE A 123 13.62 -11.16 -2.87
N GLU A 124 13.61 -12.40 -2.41
CA GLU A 124 14.57 -12.92 -1.43
C GLU A 124 15.18 -14.22 -1.92
N VAL A 125 16.46 -14.42 -1.61
CA VAL A 125 17.18 -15.66 -1.95
C VAL A 125 16.80 -16.75 -0.93
N ILE A 126 16.50 -17.94 -1.43
CA ILE A 126 16.10 -19.08 -0.59
C ILE A 126 17.32 -19.61 0.17
N ASP A 127 17.18 -19.74 1.49
CA ASP A 127 18.20 -20.42 2.30
C ASP A 127 18.12 -21.93 2.11
N ARG A 128 19.10 -22.46 1.38
CA ARG A 128 19.20 -23.88 0.99
C ARG A 128 19.16 -24.80 2.21
N TRP A 129 19.84 -24.43 3.30
CA TRP A 129 19.96 -25.25 4.49
C TRP A 129 18.65 -25.39 5.27
N ARG A 130 17.71 -24.47 5.06
CA ARG A 130 16.43 -24.41 5.74
C ARG A 130 15.26 -24.86 4.85
N ALA A 131 15.43 -24.76 3.54
CA ALA A 131 14.42 -25.07 2.54
C ALA A 131 14.42 -26.53 2.06
N GLU A 132 15.47 -27.31 2.35
CA GLU A 132 15.57 -28.73 2.01
C GLU A 132 14.61 -29.63 2.84
N PRO A 133 14.21 -30.80 2.28
CA PRO A 133 13.20 -31.69 2.85
C PRO A 133 13.60 -32.39 4.15
#